data_AF-A0A2R7L4S4-F1
#
_entry.id   AF-A0A2R7L4S4-F1
#
_cell.length_a   1.000
_cell.length_b   1.000
_cell.length_c   1.000
_cell.angle_alpha   90.00
_cell.angle_beta   90.00
_cell.angle_gamma   90.00
#
_symmetry.space_group_name_H-M   'P 1'
#
loop_
_entity.id
_entity.type
_entity.pdbx_description
1 polymer ?
#
loop_
_entity_poly.entity_id
_entity_poly.type
_entity_poly.pdbx_seq_one_letter_code
_entity_poly.pdbx_strand_id
1 'polypeptide(L)'
;MNKLNHEEQLYKIFNNVNDWLKFAEAKNFGLLTLNAAIIFGLTQITFSDSVIQKIAFCVFVPFSILSFIPCLISLFPIVTKIESKKKNDEIRNSRKIINYISNLIDKDKSFENIHFYGYLKDLKEKDFEEKFLNKVNSTDKFTVYETELSTQILYNSRITSLKYQFFKIGAFFFLIGILISVLVLPLINFLG
;
A
#
# COMPACT_ATOMS: atom_id res chain seq x y z
N MET A 1 -29.57 26.74 7.53
CA MET A 1 -28.54 25.85 6.93
C MET A 1 -27.24 26.63 6.89
N ASN A 2 -26.17 26.12 7.51
CA ASN A 2 -24.84 26.73 7.35
C ASN A 2 -24.44 26.62 5.88
N LYS A 3 -23.97 27.71 5.29
CA LYS A 3 -23.49 27.73 3.91
C LYS A 3 -22.20 26.91 3.84
N LEU A 4 -22.21 25.82 3.08
CA LEU A 4 -21.05 24.97 2.85
C LEU A 4 -20.24 25.59 1.70
N ASN A 5 -19.16 26.29 2.02
CA ASN A 5 -18.40 27.07 1.03
C ASN A 5 -17.35 26.23 0.29
N HIS A 6 -16.93 25.10 0.88
CA HIS A 6 -15.80 24.31 0.39
C HIS A 6 -16.14 22.83 0.14
N GLU A 7 -17.37 22.41 0.42
CA GLU A 7 -17.84 21.03 0.29
C GLU A 7 -17.47 20.38 -1.04
N GLU A 8 -17.78 21.02 -2.18
CA GLU A 8 -17.54 20.42 -3.50
C GLU A 8 -16.04 20.11 -3.75
N GLN A 9 -15.16 21.02 -3.33
CA GLN A 9 -13.72 20.89 -3.50
C GLN A 9 -13.14 19.80 -2.58
N LEU A 10 -13.60 19.76 -1.33
CA LEU A 10 -13.24 18.71 -0.39
C LEU A 10 -13.76 17.35 -0.87
N TYR A 11 -14.98 17.29 -1.40
CA TYR A 11 -15.55 16.05 -1.93
C TYR A 11 -14.78 15.52 -3.14
N LYS A 12 -14.26 16.42 -4.00
CA LYS A 12 -13.34 16.04 -5.09
C LYS A 12 -12.05 15.41 -4.56
N ILE A 13 -11.44 15.99 -3.52
CA ILE A 13 -10.24 15.42 -2.88
C ILE A 13 -10.57 14.06 -2.25
N PHE A 14 -11.69 13.97 -1.52
CA PHE A 14 -12.16 12.74 -0.91
C PHE A 14 -12.33 11.61 -1.94
N ASN A 15 -12.99 11.87 -3.06
CA ASN A 15 -13.19 10.89 -4.12
C ASN A 15 -11.86 10.44 -4.73
N ASN A 16 -10.94 11.38 -5.00
CA ASN A 16 -9.63 11.04 -5.55
C ASN A 16 -8.82 10.12 -4.61
N VAL A 17 -8.82 10.43 -3.31
CA VAL A 17 -8.17 9.58 -2.30
C VAL A 17 -8.86 8.22 -2.20
N ASN A 18 -10.19 8.17 -2.26
CA ASN A 18 -10.95 6.93 -2.23
C ASN A 18 -10.67 6.05 -3.46
N ASP A 19 -10.49 6.64 -4.64
CA ASP A 19 -10.14 5.89 -5.83
C ASP A 19 -8.73 5.31 -5.75
N TRP A 20 -7.74 6.06 -5.24
CA TRP A 20 -6.42 5.49 -4.94
C TRP A 20 -6.47 4.37 -3.92
N LEU A 21 -7.34 4.47 -2.91
CA LEU A 21 -7.55 3.40 -1.95
C LEU A 21 -8.05 2.13 -2.64
N LYS A 22 -9.09 2.24 -3.48
CA LYS A 22 -9.61 1.12 -4.28
C LYS A 22 -8.54 0.52 -5.19
N PHE A 23 -7.72 1.34 -5.84
CA PHE A 23 -6.61 0.86 -6.68
C PHE A 23 -5.54 0.12 -5.86
N ALA A 24 -5.22 0.60 -4.66
CA ALA A 24 -4.29 -0.09 -3.76
C ALA A 24 -4.85 -1.46 -3.33
N GLU A 25 -6.15 -1.57 -3.05
CA GLU A 25 -6.82 -2.82 -2.73
C GLU A 25 -6.85 -3.79 -3.92
N ALA A 26 -7.23 -3.30 -5.09
CA ALA A 26 -7.24 -4.09 -6.32
C ALA A 26 -5.86 -4.67 -6.66
N LYS A 27 -4.78 -3.90 -6.46
CA LYS A 27 -3.40 -4.38 -6.66
C LYS A 27 -3.00 -5.48 -5.68
N ASN A 28 -3.31 -5.32 -4.39
CA ASN A 28 -3.03 -6.34 -3.39
C ASN A 28 -3.83 -7.63 -3.66
N PHE A 29 -5.12 -7.49 -4.00
CA PHE A 29 -5.96 -8.63 -4.37
C PHE A 29 -5.43 -9.31 -5.63
N GLY A 30 -5.07 -8.55 -6.67
CA GLY A 30 -4.50 -9.07 -7.91
C GLY A 30 -3.22 -9.88 -7.68
N LEU A 31 -2.30 -9.37 -6.85
CA LEU A 31 -1.07 -10.11 -6.53
C LEU A 31 -1.35 -11.36 -5.68
N LEU A 32 -2.35 -11.31 -4.80
CA LEU A 32 -2.79 -12.46 -4.01
C LEU A 32 -3.37 -13.57 -4.90
N THR A 33 -4.28 -13.21 -5.81
CA THR A 33 -4.85 -14.13 -6.80
C THR A 33 -3.77 -14.72 -7.70
N LEU A 34 -2.83 -13.89 -8.17
CA LEU A 34 -1.72 -14.35 -9.01
C LEU A 34 -0.85 -15.38 -8.29
N ASN A 35 -0.43 -15.09 -7.05
CA ASN A 35 0.34 -16.03 -6.23
C ASN A 35 -0.41 -17.35 -6.03
N ALA A 36 -1.69 -17.29 -5.65
CA ALA A 36 -2.50 -18.49 -5.44
C ALA A 36 -2.65 -19.31 -6.72
N ALA A 37 -2.91 -18.66 -7.86
CA ALA A 37 -3.07 -19.32 -9.16
C ALA A 37 -1.78 -20.01 -9.62
N ILE A 38 -0.62 -19.36 -9.47
CA ILE A 38 0.66 -19.97 -9.85
C ILE A 38 0.99 -21.14 -8.93
N ILE A 39 0.87 -20.98 -7.61
CA ILE A 39 1.13 -22.09 -6.68
C ILE A 39 0.21 -23.28 -6.98
N PHE A 40 -1.07 -23.03 -7.21
CA PHE A 40 -2.02 -24.07 -7.62
C PHE A 40 -1.60 -24.72 -8.95
N GLY A 41 -1.23 -23.92 -9.95
CA GLY A 41 -0.74 -24.45 -11.23
C GLY A 41 0.48 -25.36 -11.07
N LEU A 42 1.45 -24.96 -10.23
CA LEU A 42 2.64 -25.76 -9.94
C LEU A 42 2.32 -27.11 -9.29
N THR A 43 1.27 -27.21 -8.47
CA THR A 43 0.87 -28.50 -7.88
C THR A 43 0.18 -29.43 -8.87
N GLN A 44 -0.34 -28.92 -10.00
CA GLN A 44 -0.96 -29.73 -11.05
C GLN A 44 0.05 -30.25 -12.08
N ILE A 45 1.25 -29.66 -12.16
CA ILE A 45 2.27 -30.05 -13.13
C ILE A 45 2.98 -31.33 -12.66
N THR A 46 3.03 -32.34 -13.53
CA THR A 46 3.95 -33.48 -13.37
C THR A 46 5.29 -33.10 -13.99
N PHE A 47 6.28 -32.81 -13.15
CA PHE A 47 7.62 -32.43 -13.61
C PHE A 47 8.38 -33.66 -14.10
N SER A 48 8.87 -33.63 -15.35
CA SER A 48 9.78 -34.64 -15.88
C SER A 48 11.22 -34.43 -15.41
N ASP A 49 11.58 -33.18 -15.09
CA ASP A 49 12.91 -32.79 -14.64
C ASP A 49 12.90 -32.46 -13.14
N SER A 50 13.67 -33.24 -12.38
CA SER A 50 13.82 -33.06 -10.93
C SER A 50 14.45 -31.72 -10.52
N VAL A 51 15.24 -31.09 -11.40
CA VAL A 51 15.84 -29.77 -11.18
C VAL A 51 14.76 -28.69 -11.23
N ILE A 52 13.93 -28.70 -12.26
CA ILE A 52 12.84 -27.74 -12.43
C ILE A 52 11.86 -27.85 -11.26
N GLN A 53 11.54 -29.08 -10.83
CA GLN A 53 10.71 -29.31 -9.65
C GLN A 53 11.30 -28.69 -8.39
N LYS A 54 12.60 -28.89 -8.13
CA LYS A 54 13.29 -28.30 -6.97
C LYS A 54 13.29 -26.79 -7.02
N ILE A 55 13.56 -26.17 -8.17
CA ILE A 55 13.51 -24.70 -8.30
C ILE A 55 12.10 -24.18 -8.03
N ALA A 56 11.07 -24.82 -8.60
CA ALA A 56 9.69 -24.43 -8.37
C ALA A 56 9.31 -24.48 -6.87
N PHE A 57 9.55 -25.60 -6.19
CA PHE A 57 9.08 -25.79 -4.81
C PHE A 57 10.02 -25.28 -3.73
N CYS A 58 11.34 -25.32 -3.94
CA CYS A 58 12.33 -24.91 -2.93
C CYS A 58 12.80 -23.46 -3.10
N VAL A 59 12.61 -22.85 -4.27
CA VAL A 59 12.98 -21.44 -4.51
C VAL A 59 11.73 -20.60 -4.71
N PHE A 60 10.96 -20.83 -5.77
CA PHE A 60 9.85 -19.94 -6.13
C PHE A 60 8.74 -19.91 -5.07
N VAL A 61 8.23 -21.07 -4.65
CA VAL A 61 7.10 -21.18 -3.70
C VAL A 61 7.38 -20.44 -2.38
N PRO A 62 8.54 -20.58 -1.72
CA PRO A 62 8.88 -19.78 -0.54
C PRO A 62 8.79 -18.26 -0.76
N PHE A 63 9.32 -17.75 -1.88
CA PHE A 63 9.21 -16.32 -2.21
C PHE A 63 7.77 -15.89 -2.48
N SER A 64 6.97 -16.74 -3.14
CA SER A 64 5.53 -16.49 -3.32
C SER A 64 4.78 -16.45 -2.00
N ILE A 65 5.10 -17.31 -1.04
CA ILE A 65 4.51 -17.26 0.31
C ILE A 65 4.91 -15.96 1.02
N LEU A 66 6.18 -15.55 0.95
CA LEU A 66 6.64 -14.26 1.50
C LEU A 66 5.95 -13.06 0.85
N SER A 67 5.65 -13.15 -0.46
CA SER A 67 4.86 -12.16 -1.19
C SER A 67 3.38 -12.14 -0.75
N PHE A 68 2.81 -13.31 -0.46
CA PHE A 68 1.41 -13.49 -0.12
C PHE A 68 1.02 -12.84 1.21
N ILE A 69 1.89 -12.96 2.22
CA ILE A 69 1.65 -12.47 3.59
C ILE A 69 1.31 -10.96 3.65
N PRO A 70 2.12 -10.03 3.12
CA PRO A 70 1.80 -8.60 3.18
C PRO A 70 0.51 -8.26 2.43
N CYS A 71 0.21 -8.93 1.31
CA CYS A 71 -1.05 -8.73 0.59
C CYS A 71 -2.26 -9.21 1.38
N LEU A 72 -2.17 -10.36 2.07
CA LEU A 72 -3.21 -10.82 3.00
C LEU A 72 -3.44 -9.81 4.13
N ILE A 73 -2.37 -9.33 4.76
CA ILE A 73 -2.45 -8.36 5.85
C ILE A 73 -3.15 -7.08 5.36
N SER A 74 -2.87 -6.66 4.12
CA SER A 74 -3.50 -5.47 3.50
C SER A 74 -5.01 -5.59 3.27
N LEU A 75 -5.60 -6.80 3.32
CA LEU A 75 -7.04 -7.01 3.16
C LEU A 75 -7.82 -6.82 4.46
N PHE A 76 -7.16 -6.85 5.62
CA PHE A 76 -7.85 -6.63 6.89
C PHE A 76 -8.43 -5.21 6.96
N PRO A 77 -9.63 -5.05 7.56
CA PRO A 77 -10.23 -3.74 7.73
C PRO A 77 -9.41 -2.93 8.74
N ILE A 78 -8.71 -1.90 8.26
CA ILE A 78 -7.92 -1.02 9.10
C ILE A 78 -8.85 0.06 9.67
N VAL A 79 -9.60 -0.32 10.71
CA VAL A 79 -10.56 0.55 11.40
C VAL A 79 -9.93 1.39 12.52
N THR A 80 -8.68 1.10 12.86
CA THR A 80 -7.98 1.82 13.92
C THR A 80 -7.63 3.23 13.46
N LYS A 81 -7.82 4.20 14.37
CA LYS A 81 -7.47 5.61 14.14
C LYS A 81 -5.96 5.73 13.86
N ILE A 82 -5.59 5.76 12.58
CA ILE A 82 -4.21 6.06 12.16
C ILE A 82 -3.95 7.55 12.38
N GLU A 83 -3.55 7.93 13.58
CA GLU A 83 -3.07 9.28 13.83
C GLU A 83 -1.65 9.44 13.27
N SER A 84 -1.35 10.61 12.67
CA SER A 84 -0.07 10.82 11.97
C SER A 84 1.14 10.78 12.92
N LYS A 85 0.98 11.12 14.22
CA LYS A 85 2.06 11.13 15.22
C LYS A 85 1.59 10.99 16.70
N LYS A 86 0.89 9.92 17.11
CA LYS A 86 0.59 9.68 18.55
C LYS A 86 1.09 8.33 19.09
N LYS A 87 1.20 8.27 20.41
CA LYS A 87 2.25 7.68 21.27
C LYS A 87 2.08 6.19 21.65
N ASN A 88 1.39 5.38 20.85
CA ASN A 88 1.27 3.95 21.15
C ASN A 88 2.47 3.19 20.57
N ASP A 89 3.37 2.74 21.45
CA ASP A 89 4.70 2.24 21.08
C ASP A 89 4.68 0.97 20.21
N GLU A 90 3.70 0.08 20.37
CA GLU A 90 3.59 -1.14 19.56
C GLU A 90 3.17 -0.87 18.10
N ILE A 91 2.08 -0.13 17.90
CA ILE A 91 1.59 0.24 16.56
C ILE A 91 2.64 1.08 15.82
N ARG A 92 3.36 1.93 16.55
CA ARG A 92 4.48 2.72 16.02
C ARG A 92 5.62 1.83 15.52
N ASN A 93 5.97 0.78 16.25
CA ASN A 93 7.05 -0.14 15.86
C ASN A 93 6.71 -0.90 14.58
N SER A 94 5.50 -1.46 14.47
CA SER A 94 5.08 -2.18 13.26
C SER A 94 5.09 -1.29 12.02
N ARG A 95 4.57 -0.05 12.11
CA ARG A 95 4.63 0.91 11.00
C ARG A 95 6.06 1.33 10.65
N LYS A 96 6.94 1.44 11.63
CA LYS A 96 8.36 1.80 11.40
C LYS A 96 9.06 0.74 10.56
N ILE A 97 8.81 -0.54 10.84
CA ILE A 97 9.36 -1.66 10.06
C ILE A 97 8.81 -1.64 8.64
N ILE A 98 7.49 -1.51 8.47
CA ILE A 98 6.86 -1.46 7.14
C ILE A 98 7.41 -0.29 6.33
N ASN A 99 7.50 0.91 6.92
CA ASN A 99 8.08 2.08 6.29
C ASN A 99 9.54 1.86 5.89
N TYR A 100 10.34 1.25 6.78
CA TYR A 100 11.75 0.95 6.51
C TYR A 100 11.90 0.02 5.30
N ILE A 101 11.22 -1.13 5.31
CA ILE A 101 11.29 -2.11 4.22
C ILE A 101 10.78 -1.49 2.91
N SER A 102 9.63 -0.79 2.96
CA SER A 102 9.08 -0.13 1.77
C SER A 102 10.03 0.89 1.18
N ASN A 103 10.75 1.66 2.00
CA ASN A 103 11.69 2.68 1.53
C ASN A 103 13.01 2.11 1.01
N LEU A 104 13.35 0.87 1.36
CA LEU A 104 14.45 0.14 0.71
C LEU A 104 14.12 -0.24 -0.73
N ILE A 105 12.83 -0.50 -1.02
CA ILE A 105 12.35 -0.86 -2.36
C ILE A 105 12.20 0.39 -3.22
N ASP A 106 11.43 1.37 -2.72
CA ASP A 106 11.20 2.64 -3.40
C ASP A 106 10.93 3.73 -2.36
N LYS A 107 11.78 4.77 -2.37
CA LYS A 107 11.72 5.86 -1.40
C LYS A 107 10.52 6.75 -1.71
N ASP A 108 9.61 6.86 -0.74
CA ASP A 108 8.51 7.82 -0.82
C ASP A 108 9.08 9.25 -0.87
N LYS A 109 8.94 9.91 -2.03
CA LYS A 109 9.20 11.36 -2.16
C LYS A 109 7.90 12.10 -1.89
N SER A 110 7.82 12.79 -0.75
CA SER A 110 6.73 13.71 -0.51
C SER A 110 7.03 15.05 -1.20
N PHE A 111 6.01 15.61 -1.85
CA PHE A 111 6.02 16.96 -2.39
C PHE A 111 4.67 17.60 -2.05
N GLU A 112 4.64 18.92 -1.94
CA GLU A 112 3.44 19.63 -1.51
C GLU A 112 2.34 19.58 -2.57
N ASN A 113 1.33 18.75 -2.31
CA ASN A 113 0.14 18.64 -3.15
C ASN A 113 -1.06 18.16 -2.34
N ILE A 114 -2.00 19.06 -2.04
CA ILE A 114 -3.23 18.77 -1.28
C ILE A 114 -4.17 17.78 -1.97
N HIS A 115 -3.95 17.46 -3.24
CA HIS A 115 -4.72 16.43 -3.95
C HIS A 115 -4.04 15.06 -3.90
N PHE A 116 -2.81 14.94 -3.37
CA PHE A 116 -2.01 13.72 -3.38
C PHE A 116 -2.02 13.00 -2.03
N TYR A 117 -2.47 11.74 -1.99
CA TYR A 117 -2.57 10.95 -0.75
C TYR A 117 -1.23 10.83 -0.03
N GLY A 118 -0.13 10.73 -0.79
CA GLY A 118 1.21 10.59 -0.23
C GLY A 118 1.69 11.84 0.50
N TYR A 119 1.18 13.02 0.16
CA TYR A 119 1.39 14.25 0.91
C TYR A 119 0.41 14.36 2.09
N LEU A 120 -0.86 14.08 1.83
CA LEU A 120 -1.94 14.20 2.81
C LEU A 120 -1.75 13.29 4.03
N LYS A 121 -1.19 12.08 3.85
CA LYS A 121 -1.01 11.10 4.94
C LYS A 121 -0.25 11.66 6.14
N ASP A 122 0.67 12.59 5.90
CA ASP A 122 1.59 13.14 6.90
C ASP A 122 1.02 14.39 7.61
N LEU A 123 -0.02 15.00 7.04
CA LEU A 123 -0.65 16.19 7.60
C LEU A 123 -1.51 15.87 8.82
N LYS A 124 -1.63 16.85 9.73
CA LYS A 124 -2.69 16.89 10.74
C LYS A 124 -3.89 17.65 10.19
N GLU A 125 -5.04 17.48 10.85
CA GLU A 125 -6.31 18.13 10.46
C GLU A 125 -6.14 19.65 10.33
N LYS A 126 -5.64 20.34 11.36
CA LYS A 126 -5.40 21.79 11.33
C LYS A 126 -4.45 22.23 10.20
N ASP A 127 -3.36 21.47 9.98
CA ASP A 127 -2.39 21.78 8.93
C ASP A 127 -3.01 21.64 7.54
N PHE A 128 -3.91 20.67 7.36
CA PHE A 128 -4.67 20.50 6.13
C PHE A 128 -5.66 21.63 5.90
N GLU A 129 -6.45 22.00 6.92
CA GLU A 129 -7.43 23.10 6.82
C GLU A 129 -6.74 24.42 6.41
N GLU A 130 -5.64 24.77 7.08
CA GLU A 130 -4.87 25.98 6.77
C GLU A 130 -4.32 25.96 5.33
N LYS A 131 -3.70 24.85 4.92
CA LYS A 131 -3.16 24.69 3.57
C LYS A 131 -4.24 24.71 2.50
N PHE A 132 -5.40 24.12 2.77
CA PHE A 132 -6.52 24.14 1.86
C PHE A 132 -7.06 25.56 1.69
N LEU A 133 -7.35 26.26 2.78
CA LEU A 133 -7.87 27.64 2.77
C LEU A 133 -6.94 28.60 2.03
N ASN A 134 -5.63 28.50 2.28
CA ASN A 134 -4.61 29.26 1.56
C ASN A 134 -4.63 28.97 0.05
N LYS A 135 -4.87 27.71 -0.35
CA LYS A 135 -4.90 27.31 -1.77
C LYS A 135 -6.14 27.83 -2.50
N VAL A 136 -7.26 27.96 -1.79
CA VAL A 136 -8.53 28.45 -2.35
C VAL A 136 -8.75 29.95 -2.11
N ASN A 137 -7.75 30.65 -1.53
CA ASN A 137 -7.81 32.06 -1.15
C ASN A 137 -9.05 32.42 -0.32
N SER A 138 -9.39 31.55 0.65
CA SER A 138 -10.52 31.75 1.56
C SER A 138 -10.04 32.00 2.99
N THR A 139 -10.73 32.88 3.71
CA THR A 139 -10.55 33.09 5.16
C THR A 139 -11.67 32.47 5.97
N ASP A 140 -12.59 31.77 5.31
CA ASP A 140 -13.74 31.16 5.96
C ASP A 140 -13.30 30.01 6.87
N LYS A 141 -13.94 29.92 8.03
CA LYS A 141 -13.73 28.78 8.92
C LYS A 141 -14.49 27.58 8.38
N PHE A 142 -13.86 26.41 8.47
CA PHE A 142 -14.54 25.15 8.16
C PHE A 142 -15.75 24.98 9.08
N THR A 143 -16.84 24.54 8.48
CA THR A 143 -17.99 24.01 9.20
C THR A 143 -17.63 22.66 9.83
N VAL A 144 -18.45 22.21 10.79
CA VAL A 144 -18.29 20.88 11.41
C VAL A 144 -18.23 19.77 10.35
N TYR A 145 -19.09 19.84 9.34
CA TYR A 145 -19.13 18.88 8.24
C TYR A 145 -17.83 18.88 7.41
N GLU A 146 -17.30 20.05 7.07
CA GLU A 146 -16.05 20.17 6.31
C GLU A 146 -14.84 19.66 7.11
N THR A 147 -14.82 19.87 8.43
CA THR A 147 -13.80 19.30 9.34
C THR A 147 -13.90 17.77 9.41
N GLU A 148 -15.11 17.20 9.50
CA GLU A 148 -15.31 15.75 9.47
C GLU A 148 -14.89 15.13 8.12
N LEU A 149 -15.22 15.79 7.01
CA LEU A 149 -14.81 15.35 5.67
C LEU A 149 -13.28 15.42 5.50
N SER A 150 -12.65 16.46 6.00
CA SER A 150 -11.19 16.61 6.03
C SER A 150 -10.52 15.51 6.83
N THR A 151 -11.11 15.16 7.97
CA THR A 151 -10.68 14.05 8.80
C THR A 151 -10.69 12.73 8.00
N GLN A 152 -11.78 12.46 7.27
CA GLN A 152 -11.89 11.27 6.41
C GLN A 152 -10.86 11.26 5.27
N ILE A 153 -10.62 12.40 4.61
CA ILE A 153 -9.57 12.54 3.57
C ILE A 153 -8.20 12.12 4.12
N LEU A 154 -7.84 12.60 5.31
CA LEU A 154 -6.56 12.28 5.93
C LEU A 154 -6.47 10.81 6.37
N TYR A 155 -7.55 10.24 6.92
CA TYR A 155 -7.59 8.81 7.25
C TYR A 155 -7.41 7.94 6.01
N ASN A 156 -8.21 8.17 4.97
CA ASN A 156 -8.15 7.39 3.74
C ASN A 156 -6.78 7.54 3.08
N SER A 157 -6.16 8.72 3.15
CA SER A 157 -4.80 8.93 2.63
C SER A 157 -3.75 8.07 3.33
N ARG A 158 -3.87 7.92 4.66
CA ARG A 158 -2.98 7.07 5.47
C ARG A 158 -3.19 5.59 5.17
N ILE A 159 -4.44 5.15 5.08
CA ILE A 159 -4.79 3.76 4.72
C ILE A 159 -4.25 3.46 3.31
N THR A 160 -4.50 4.34 2.36
CA THR A 160 -4.01 4.23 0.97
C THR A 160 -2.50 4.05 0.94
N SER A 161 -1.76 4.89 1.66
CA SER A 161 -0.30 4.77 1.73
C SER A 161 0.14 3.42 2.30
N LEU A 162 -0.49 2.95 3.37
CA LEU A 162 -0.13 1.69 4.00
C LEU A 162 -0.42 0.49 3.07
N LYS A 163 -1.55 0.49 2.37
CA LYS A 163 -1.88 -0.58 1.40
C LYS A 163 -0.93 -0.60 0.22
N TYR A 164 -0.48 0.56 -0.26
CA TYR A 164 0.58 0.62 -1.28
C TYR A 164 1.92 0.09 -0.76
N GLN A 165 2.29 0.34 0.49
CA GLN A 165 3.51 -0.20 1.08
C GLN A 165 3.48 -1.73 1.16
N PHE A 166 2.35 -2.31 1.60
CA PHE A 166 2.17 -3.76 1.57
C PHE A 166 2.27 -4.33 0.15
N PHE A 167 1.63 -3.69 -0.82
CA PHE A 167 1.76 -4.08 -2.23
C PHE A 167 3.22 -4.01 -2.71
N LYS A 168 3.94 -2.93 -2.40
CA LYS A 168 5.36 -2.78 -2.76
C LYS A 168 6.20 -3.94 -2.23
N ILE A 169 6.04 -4.26 -0.94
CA ILE A 169 6.76 -5.37 -0.28
C ILE A 169 6.40 -6.72 -0.91
N GLY A 170 5.10 -6.99 -1.09
CA GLY A 170 4.63 -8.23 -1.72
C GLY A 170 5.14 -8.39 -3.15
N ALA A 171 5.03 -7.34 -3.97
CA ALA A 171 5.47 -7.36 -5.36
C ALA A 171 6.99 -7.55 -5.48
N PHE A 172 7.77 -6.96 -4.56
CA PHE A 172 9.21 -7.13 -4.52
C PHE A 172 9.62 -8.59 -4.27
N PHE A 173 9.05 -9.26 -3.27
CA PHE A 173 9.34 -10.68 -3.02
C PHE A 173 8.93 -11.57 -4.19
N PHE A 174 7.78 -11.29 -4.82
CA PHE A 174 7.34 -12.03 -5.99
C PHE A 174 8.32 -11.91 -7.15
N LEU A 175 8.73 -10.68 -7.49
CA LEU A 175 9.67 -10.42 -8.58
C LEU A 175 11.04 -11.05 -8.31
N ILE A 176 11.56 -10.95 -7.08
CA ILE A 176 12.80 -11.63 -6.70
C ILE A 176 12.67 -13.14 -6.82
N GLY A 177 11.54 -13.72 -6.39
CA GLY A 177 11.26 -15.14 -6.54
C GLY A 177 11.37 -15.61 -7.99
N ILE A 178 10.78 -14.85 -8.92
CA ILE A 178 10.90 -15.13 -10.36
C ILE A 178 12.35 -15.01 -10.82
N LEU A 179 13.02 -13.89 -10.50
CA LEU A 179 14.39 -13.62 -10.97
C LEU A 179 15.37 -14.69 -10.48
N ILE A 180 15.34 -15.04 -9.18
CA ILE A 180 16.23 -16.07 -8.63
C ILE A 180 15.91 -17.43 -9.25
N SER A 181 14.64 -17.78 -9.44
CA SER A 181 14.27 -19.06 -10.06
C SER A 181 14.83 -19.20 -11.47
N VAL A 182 14.83 -18.11 -12.26
CA VAL A 182 15.41 -18.10 -13.61
C VAL A 182 16.94 -18.15 -13.57
N LEU A 183 17.58 -17.42 -12.65
CA LEU A 183 19.05 -17.36 -12.56
C LEU A 183 19.67 -18.66 -12.04
N VAL A 184 18.95 -19.44 -11.22
CA VAL A 184 19.44 -20.70 -10.66
C VAL A 184 19.41 -21.85 -11.68
N LEU A 185 18.53 -21.79 -12.69
CA LEU A 185 18.43 -22.81 -13.75
C LEU A 185 19.79 -23.15 -14.41
N PRO A 186 20.55 -22.18 -14.97
CA PRO A 186 21.83 -22.48 -15.62
C PRO A 186 22.91 -22.97 -14.65
N LEU A 187 22.89 -22.52 -13.39
CA LEU A 187 23.86 -22.94 -12.37
C LEU A 187 23.71 -24.42 -12.03
N ILE A 188 22.47 -24.90 -11.86
CA ILE A 188 22.22 -26.32 -11.56
C ILE A 188 22.53 -27.19 -12.79
N ASN A 189 22.21 -26.73 -14.00
CA ASN A 189 22.57 -27.45 -15.23
C ASN A 189 24.08 -27.54 -15.49
N PHE A 190 24.90 -26.68 -14.87
CA PHE A 190 26.36 -26.72 -14.99
C PHE A 190 27.02 -27.57 -13.88
N LEU A 191 26.34 -27.76 -12.76
CA LEU A 191 26.83 -28.50 -11.58
C LEU A 191 26.36 -29.97 -11.53
N GLY A 192 25.33 -30.33 -12.31
CA GLY A 192 24.84 -31.70 -12.48
C GLY A 192 25.39 -32.34 -13.75
#